data_AF-U1QYZ0-F1
#
_entry.id   AF-U1QYZ0-F1
#
_cell.length_a   1.000
_cell.length_b   1.000
_cell.length_c   1.000
_cell.angle_alpha   90.00
_cell.angle_beta   90.00
_cell.angle_gamma   90.00
#
_symmetry.space_group_name_H-M   'P 1'
#
loop_
_entity.id
_entity.type
_entity.pdbx_description
1 polymer ?
#
loop_
_entity_poly.entity_id
_entity_poly.type
_entity_poly.pdbx_seq_one_letter_code
_entity_poly.pdbx_strand_id
1 'polypeptide(L)'
;MADQIVDQFLDDILYDNKDARVAVEVMAAGRRIIVTGEITTNHRPRIRESVRTALARAGYSPLGILIYVWTRRQSSDINAGVTTSLEARGGDSSAFALQGAGDQGTVYGYATAETPERLPLPLVLAHRTCERLDTAQVEGTICGINPDGKAQVSVRYDDTGTPATAETVGSRCSMRRARIWPCWSVRCAR
;
A
#
# COMPACT_ATOMS: atom_id res chain seq x y z
N MET A 1 3.33 -4.73 0.76
CA MET A 1 2.85 -5.68 1.80
C MET A 1 2.68 -4.99 3.14
N ALA A 2 3.73 -4.38 3.71
CA ALA A 2 3.59 -3.61 4.95
C ALA A 2 2.48 -2.54 4.83
N ASP A 3 2.47 -1.78 3.74
CA ASP A 3 1.45 -0.76 3.47
C ASP A 3 0.04 -1.34 3.41
N GLN A 4 -0.16 -2.43 2.66
CA GLN A 4 -1.46 -3.13 2.61
C GLN A 4 -1.93 -3.65 3.98
N ILE A 5 -1.00 -4.05 4.86
CA ILE A 5 -1.35 -4.44 6.22
C ILE A 5 -1.78 -3.22 7.03
N VAL A 6 -1.06 -2.09 6.90
CA VAL A 6 -1.42 -0.83 7.56
C VAL A 6 -2.79 -0.35 7.11
N ASP A 7 -3.01 -0.27 5.80
CA ASP A 7 -4.28 0.14 5.21
C ASP A 7 -5.42 -0.77 5.66
N GLN A 8 -5.20 -2.08 5.75
CA GLN A 8 -6.25 -3.01 6.16
C GLN A 8 -6.77 -2.73 7.57
N PHE A 9 -5.90 -2.56 8.59
CA PHE A 9 -6.41 -2.26 9.92
C PHE A 9 -6.79 -0.78 10.07
N LEU A 10 -6.21 0.13 9.28
CA LEU A 10 -6.65 1.52 9.23
C LEU A 10 -8.11 1.59 8.78
N ASP A 11 -8.45 0.90 7.69
CA ASP A 11 -9.82 0.78 7.17
C ASP A 11 -10.75 0.15 8.20
N ASP A 12 -10.33 -0.95 8.83
CA ASP A 12 -11.14 -1.62 9.86
C ASP A 12 -11.42 -0.68 11.05
N ILE A 13 -10.42 0.09 11.49
CA ILE A 13 -10.56 1.04 12.60
C ILE A 13 -11.46 2.22 12.20
N LEU A 14 -11.25 2.79 11.02
CA LEU A 14 -12.01 3.93 10.52
C LEU A 14 -13.44 3.55 10.12
N TYR A 15 -13.71 2.28 9.85
CA TYR A 15 -15.07 1.79 9.68
C TYR A 15 -15.87 1.93 10.98
N ASP A 16 -15.29 1.50 12.10
CA ASP A 16 -15.95 1.53 13.41
C ASP A 16 -15.86 2.90 14.11
N ASN A 17 -14.80 3.67 13.86
CA ASN A 17 -14.57 4.97 14.48
C ASN A 17 -13.91 5.96 13.51
N LYS A 18 -14.70 6.87 12.94
CA LYS A 18 -14.24 7.90 12.00
C LYS A 18 -13.30 8.93 12.61
N ASP A 19 -13.35 9.12 13.92
CA ASP A 19 -12.49 10.07 14.65
C ASP A 19 -11.20 9.41 15.18
N ALA A 20 -10.94 8.14 14.82
CA ALA A 20 -9.73 7.46 15.25
C ALA A 20 -8.47 8.15 14.69
N ARG A 21 -7.43 8.19 15.51
CA ARG A 21 -6.08 8.64 15.12
C ARG A 21 -5.16 7.44 15.07
N VAL A 22 -4.57 7.18 13.91
CA VAL A 22 -3.77 5.98 13.63
C VAL A 22 -2.47 6.42 12.98
N ALA A 23 -1.33 6.08 13.59
CA ALA A 23 0.01 6.27 13.06
C ALA A 23 0.80 5.01 13.38
N VAL A 24 0.79 4.04 12.48
CA VAL A 24 1.30 2.69 12.72
C VAL A 24 2.24 2.29 11.60
N GLU A 25 3.35 1.69 12.00
CA GLU A 25 4.39 1.14 11.15
C GLU A 25 4.37 -0.39 11.21
N VAL A 26 4.62 -1.01 10.05
CA VAL A 26 4.68 -2.47 9.93
C VAL A 26 6.02 -2.88 9.37
N MET A 27 6.73 -3.73 10.12
CA MET A 27 7.94 -4.41 9.64
C MET A 27 7.65 -5.89 9.41
N ALA A 28 7.97 -6.38 8.21
CA ALA A 28 7.85 -7.80 7.86
C ALA A 28 9.24 -8.39 7.56
N ALA A 29 9.62 -9.44 8.29
CA ALA A 29 10.91 -10.12 8.11
C ALA A 29 10.78 -11.62 8.35
N GLY A 30 11.04 -12.42 7.32
CA GLY A 30 10.90 -13.88 7.36
C GLY A 30 9.46 -14.29 7.73
N ARG A 31 9.29 -14.98 8.86
CA ARG A 31 7.99 -15.42 9.38
C ARG A 31 7.47 -14.53 10.53
N ARG A 32 7.92 -13.28 10.60
CA ARG A 32 7.58 -12.34 11.67
C ARG A 32 7.02 -11.05 11.07
N ILE A 33 5.93 -10.58 11.65
CA ILE A 33 5.34 -9.26 11.40
C ILE A 33 5.32 -8.52 12.72
N ILE A 34 5.83 -7.30 12.71
CA ILE A 34 5.86 -6.40 13.86
C ILE A 34 5.03 -5.19 13.48
N VAL A 35 3.99 -4.93 14.27
CA VAL A 35 3.12 -3.77 14.16
C VAL A 35 3.44 -2.86 15.34
N THR A 36 3.84 -1.62 15.10
CA THR A 36 4.24 -0.66 16.14
C THR A 36 3.71 0.73 15.84
N GLY A 37 3.47 1.55 16.86
CA GLY A 37 3.06 2.94 16.67
C GLY A 37 1.95 3.37 17.62
N GLU A 38 1.14 4.33 17.19
CA GLU A 38 0.15 4.99 18.02
C GLU A 38 -1.27 4.80 17.44
N ILE A 39 -2.19 4.35 18.28
CA ILE A 39 -3.60 4.20 17.96
C ILE A 39 -4.43 4.81 19.09
N THR A 40 -5.25 5.79 18.75
CA THR A 40 -6.28 6.35 19.63
C THR A 40 -7.63 6.12 18.99
N THR A 41 -8.45 5.27 19.60
CA THR A 41 -9.81 4.95 19.14
C THR A 41 -10.69 4.52 20.31
N ASN A 42 -12.01 4.57 20.12
CA ASN A 42 -13.01 4.13 21.10
C ASN A 42 -13.43 2.66 20.91
N HIS A 43 -12.95 2.00 19.85
CA HIS A 43 -13.19 0.58 19.57
C HIS A 43 -11.92 -0.24 19.83
N ARG A 44 -12.04 -1.57 20.03
CA ARG A 44 -10.87 -2.45 20.21
C ARG A 44 -10.35 -2.93 18.84
N PRO A 45 -9.17 -2.47 18.36
CA PRO A 45 -8.69 -2.84 17.03
C PRO A 45 -8.37 -4.34 16.91
N ARG A 46 -8.79 -4.96 15.81
CA ARG A 46 -8.53 -6.38 15.49
C ARG A 46 -7.26 -6.58 14.66
N ILE A 47 -6.18 -5.89 15.03
CA ILE A 47 -4.91 -5.79 14.27
C ILE A 47 -4.40 -7.14 13.77
N ARG A 48 -4.39 -8.18 14.62
CA ARG A 48 -3.88 -9.50 14.23
C ARG A 48 -4.74 -10.17 13.15
N GLU A 49 -6.05 -9.96 13.18
CA GLU A 49 -6.98 -10.47 12.16
C GLU A 49 -6.77 -9.71 10.85
N SER A 50 -6.72 -8.38 10.91
CA SER A 50 -6.45 -7.50 9.76
C SER A 50 -5.14 -7.87 9.05
N VAL A 51 -4.06 -8.13 9.80
CA VAL A 51 -2.78 -8.61 9.24
C VAL A 51 -2.96 -9.93 8.49
N ARG A 52 -3.71 -10.89 9.04
CA ARG A 52 -3.95 -12.19 8.40
C ARG A 52 -4.80 -12.05 7.15
N THR A 53 -5.81 -11.18 7.18
CA THR A 53 -6.66 -10.85 6.04
C THR A 53 -5.86 -10.21 4.92
N ALA A 54 -5.03 -9.22 5.22
CA ALA A 54 -4.15 -8.56 4.24
C ALA A 54 -3.19 -9.56 3.57
N LEU A 55 -2.54 -10.43 4.36
CA LEU A 55 -1.67 -11.48 3.83
C LEU A 55 -2.41 -12.43 2.89
N ALA A 56 -3.58 -12.91 3.30
CA ALA A 56 -4.38 -13.83 2.49
C ALA A 56 -4.85 -13.19 1.19
N ARG A 57 -5.32 -11.93 1.24
CA ARG A 57 -5.70 -11.13 0.06
C ARG A 57 -4.55 -10.95 -0.92
N ALA A 58 -3.35 -10.71 -0.39
CA ALA A 58 -2.13 -10.60 -1.19
C ALA A 58 -1.55 -11.97 -1.62
N GLY A 59 -2.26 -13.09 -1.43
CA GLY A 59 -1.84 -14.41 -1.89
C GLY A 59 -0.81 -15.14 -1.02
N TYR A 60 -0.53 -14.64 0.19
CA TYR A 60 0.36 -15.29 1.16
C TYR A 60 -0.44 -16.11 2.17
N SER A 61 0.07 -17.29 2.55
CA SER A 61 -0.54 -18.06 3.64
C SER A 61 -0.22 -17.40 4.98
N PRO A 62 -1.25 -17.05 5.80
CA PRO A 62 -1.02 -16.48 7.13
C PRO A 62 -0.55 -17.52 8.16
N LEU A 63 -0.52 -18.81 7.79
CA LEU A 63 -0.20 -19.90 8.71
C LEU A 63 1.27 -19.86 9.14
N GLY A 64 1.48 -19.94 10.45
CA GLY A 64 2.79 -19.94 11.11
C GLY A 64 3.59 -18.65 10.95
N ILE A 65 2.93 -17.52 10.68
CA ILE A 65 3.50 -16.18 10.83
C ILE A 65 3.26 -15.71 12.27
N LEU A 66 4.33 -15.24 12.92
CA LEU A 66 4.30 -14.64 14.26
C LEU A 66 3.98 -13.15 14.14
N ILE A 67 2.97 -12.67 14.86
CA ILE A 67 2.50 -11.28 14.80
C ILE A 67 2.69 -10.63 16.17
N TYR A 68 3.65 -9.70 16.24
CA TYR A 68 3.92 -8.85 17.39
C TYR A 68 3.19 -7.53 17.22
N VAL A 69 2.53 -7.07 18.28
CA VAL A 69 1.75 -5.83 18.28
C VAL A 69 2.18 -5.00 19.48
N TRP A 70 2.79 -3.85 19.21
CA TRP A 70 3.28 -2.90 20.19
C TRP A 70 2.74 -1.51 19.88
N THR A 71 1.48 -1.29 20.21
CA THR A 71 0.79 -0.01 20.00
C THR A 71 0.56 0.71 21.32
N ARG A 72 0.73 2.02 21.31
CA ARG A 72 0.40 2.92 22.43
C ARG A 72 -0.69 3.91 22.01
N ARG A 73 -1.21 4.69 22.95
CA ARG A 73 -2.07 5.84 22.60
C ARG A 73 -1.22 6.98 22.10
N GLN A 74 -1.83 7.86 21.31
CA GLN A 74 -1.18 9.08 20.85
C GLN A 74 -0.74 9.97 22.02
N SER A 75 0.38 10.67 21.86
CA SER A 75 0.81 11.72 22.80
C SER A 75 -0.27 12.80 23.00
N SER A 76 -0.51 13.21 24.25
CA SER A 76 -1.42 14.32 24.59
C SER A 76 -1.00 15.64 23.95
N ASP A 77 0.31 15.87 23.84
CA ASP A 77 0.88 17.13 23.35
C ASP A 77 0.64 17.25 21.84
N ILE A 78 0.86 16.16 21.11
CA ILE A 78 0.54 16.06 19.67
C ILE A 78 -0.97 16.19 19.49
N ASN A 79 -1.77 15.47 20.29
CA ASN A 79 -3.22 15.54 20.18
C ASN A 79 -3.76 16.96 20.40
N ALA A 80 -3.20 17.72 21.35
CA ALA A 80 -3.56 19.12 21.57
C ALA A 80 -3.24 19.99 20.34
N GLY A 81 -2.05 19.80 19.73
CA GLY A 81 -1.63 20.45 18.48
C GLY A 81 -2.60 20.23 17.32
N VAL A 82 -3.03 18.99 17.13
CA VAL A 82 -3.91 18.61 16.02
C VAL A 82 -5.36 18.99 16.29
N THR A 83 -5.87 18.73 17.50
CA THR A 83 -7.29 18.93 17.83
C THR A 83 -7.64 20.41 17.92
N THR A 84 -6.70 21.25 18.32
CA THR A 84 -6.87 22.70 18.36
C THR A 84 -5.64 23.35 17.77
N SER A 85 -5.78 23.82 16.53
CA SER A 85 -4.71 24.50 15.78
C SER A 85 -4.16 25.72 16.51
N LEU A 86 -3.08 26.30 15.98
CA LEU A 86 -2.50 27.53 16.51
C LEU A 86 -3.45 28.73 16.29
N GLU A 87 -4.10 28.77 15.13
CA GLU A 87 -5.04 29.79 14.70
C GLU A 87 -6.29 29.79 15.59
N ALA A 88 -6.81 28.62 15.91
CA ALA A 88 -7.97 28.45 16.79
C ALA A 88 -7.68 28.91 18.22
N ARG A 89 -6.46 28.67 18.72
CA ARG A 89 -6.01 29.21 20.03
C ARG A 89 -5.88 30.74 20.01
N GLY A 90 -5.65 31.31 18.82
CA GLY A 90 -5.65 32.76 18.58
C GLY A 90 -7.05 33.38 18.41
N GLY A 91 -8.12 32.57 18.46
CA GLY A 91 -9.50 33.04 18.38
C GLY A 91 -10.18 32.87 17.01
N ASP A 92 -9.52 32.25 16.03
CA ASP A 92 -10.16 31.92 14.75
C ASP A 92 -11.12 30.74 14.92
N SER A 93 -12.40 30.96 14.65
CA SER A 93 -13.47 29.96 14.76
C SER A 93 -13.97 29.47 13.40
N SER A 94 -13.29 29.83 12.31
CA SER A 94 -13.63 29.33 10.98
C SER A 94 -13.41 27.81 10.90
N ALA A 95 -14.29 27.12 10.18
CA ALA A 95 -14.27 25.66 10.11
C ALA A 95 -12.93 25.08 9.63
N PHE A 96 -12.21 25.81 8.78
CA PHE A 96 -10.91 25.40 8.23
C PHE A 96 -9.73 25.67 9.17
N ALA A 97 -9.92 26.53 10.17
CA ALA A 97 -8.88 26.86 11.13
C ALA A 97 -8.90 25.94 12.36
N LEU A 98 -9.87 25.05 12.55
CA LEU A 98 -10.00 24.30 13.80
C LEU A 98 -8.90 23.24 13.99
N GLN A 99 -8.54 22.53 12.92
CA GLN A 99 -7.62 21.40 12.98
C GLN A 99 -6.19 21.80 12.58
N GLY A 100 -5.24 21.53 13.46
CA GLY A 100 -3.81 21.76 13.20
C GLY A 100 -3.16 20.63 12.40
N ALA A 101 -2.00 20.91 11.83
CA ALA A 101 -1.15 19.89 11.21
C ALA A 101 -0.66 18.86 12.26
N GLY A 102 -0.55 17.60 11.84
CA GLY A 102 -0.04 16.49 12.65
C GLY A 102 1.46 16.57 12.95
N ASP A 103 2.21 17.11 11.99
CA ASP A 103 3.66 17.29 12.07
C ASP A 103 4.06 18.40 11.08
N GLN A 104 5.29 18.88 11.18
CA GLN A 104 5.93 19.73 10.18
C GLN A 104 6.23 18.93 8.92
N GLY A 105 6.08 19.53 7.74
CA GLY A 105 6.41 18.85 6.49
C GLY A 105 6.20 19.69 5.24
N THR A 106 6.74 19.18 4.13
CA THR A 106 6.55 19.72 2.78
C THR A 106 5.92 18.64 1.91
N VAL A 107 4.91 19.00 1.12
CA VAL A 107 4.24 18.10 0.19
C VAL A 107 4.39 18.62 -1.24
N TYR A 108 4.58 17.71 -2.19
CA TYR A 108 4.66 18.04 -3.61
C TYR A 108 3.53 17.31 -4.35
N GLY A 109 2.77 18.05 -5.14
CA GLY A 109 1.82 17.50 -6.12
C GLY A 109 2.43 17.57 -7.51
N TYR A 110 2.19 16.55 -8.33
CA TYR A 110 2.62 16.51 -9.72
C TYR A 110 1.50 15.98 -10.61
N ALA A 111 1.34 16.58 -11.79
CA ALA A 111 0.43 16.13 -12.82
C ALA A 111 1.01 16.44 -14.21
N THR A 112 0.73 15.59 -15.19
CA THR A 112 1.18 15.76 -16.59
C THR A 112 0.05 15.42 -17.56
N ALA A 113 0.15 15.83 -18.82
CA ALA A 113 -0.81 15.49 -19.87
C ALA A 113 -0.43 14.23 -20.66
N GLU A 114 0.68 13.58 -20.31
CA GLU A 114 1.18 12.37 -21.00
C GLU A 114 0.19 11.20 -21.02
N THR A 115 -0.68 11.10 -20.01
CA THR A 115 -1.67 10.02 -19.88
C THR A 115 -3.03 10.56 -19.45
N PRO A 116 -4.14 9.84 -19.74
CA PRO A 116 -5.48 10.20 -19.25
C PRO A 116 -5.58 10.32 -17.73
N GLU A 117 -4.80 9.53 -16.99
CA GLU A 117 -4.72 9.51 -15.53
C GLU A 117 -3.97 10.71 -14.94
N ARG A 118 -3.41 11.59 -15.80
CA ARG A 118 -2.57 12.74 -15.44
C ARG A 118 -1.25 12.37 -14.74
N LEU A 119 -0.74 11.17 -15.02
CA LEU A 119 0.50 10.64 -14.47
C LEU A 119 1.58 10.44 -15.56
N PRO A 120 2.88 10.41 -15.21
CA PRO A 120 3.94 10.10 -16.16
C PRO A 120 3.72 8.75 -16.84
N LEU A 121 3.93 8.67 -18.16
CA LEU A 121 3.72 7.43 -18.91
C LEU A 121 4.53 6.22 -18.35
N PRO A 122 5.82 6.36 -17.97
CA PRO A 122 6.60 5.25 -17.40
C PRO A 122 5.97 4.66 -16.13
N LEU A 123 5.42 5.52 -15.26
CA LEU A 123 4.77 5.11 -14.01
C LEU A 123 3.50 4.30 -14.31
N VAL A 124 2.66 4.81 -15.21
CA VAL A 124 1.41 4.13 -15.61
C VAL A 124 1.71 2.76 -16.21
N LEU A 125 2.72 2.66 -17.10
CA LEU A 125 3.10 1.39 -17.71
C LEU A 125 3.67 0.39 -16.69
N ALA A 126 4.49 0.84 -15.74
CA ALA A 126 5.02 -0.02 -14.68
C ALA A 126 3.90 -0.54 -13.77
N HIS A 127 2.98 0.33 -13.34
CA HIS A 127 1.82 -0.05 -12.53
C HIS A 127 0.93 -1.07 -13.25
N ARG A 128 0.56 -0.80 -14.51
CA ARG A 128 -0.26 -1.72 -15.32
C ARG A 128 0.43 -3.07 -15.55
N THR A 129 1.76 -3.08 -15.63
CA THR A 129 2.53 -4.33 -15.74
C THR A 129 2.42 -5.16 -14.45
N CYS A 130 2.59 -4.54 -13.27
CA CYS A 130 2.40 -5.21 -11.99
C CYS A 130 0.96 -5.70 -11.82
N GLU A 131 -0.03 -4.85 -12.14
CA GLU A 131 -1.45 -5.23 -12.10
C GLU A 131 -1.75 -6.43 -13.00
N ARG A 132 -1.19 -6.46 -14.21
CA ARG A 132 -1.39 -7.60 -15.11
C ARG A 132 -0.75 -8.88 -14.58
N LEU A 133 0.38 -8.78 -13.88
CA LEU A 133 1.02 -9.92 -13.22
C LEU A 133 0.17 -10.46 -12.06
N ASP A 134 -0.42 -9.57 -11.27
CA ASP A 134 -1.35 -9.95 -10.20
C ASP A 134 -2.59 -10.66 -10.77
N THR A 135 -3.21 -10.10 -11.82
CA THR A 135 -4.33 -10.75 -12.52
C THR A 135 -3.94 -12.12 -13.07
N ALA A 136 -2.77 -12.23 -13.71
CA ALA A 136 -2.29 -13.51 -14.23
C ALA A 136 -2.00 -14.55 -13.12
N GLN A 137 -1.63 -14.10 -11.92
CA GLN A 137 -1.48 -14.95 -10.74
C GLN A 137 -2.82 -15.46 -10.23
N VAL A 138 -3.82 -14.58 -10.13
CA VAL A 138 -5.16 -14.92 -9.60
C VAL A 138 -5.91 -15.84 -10.57
N GLU A 139 -5.82 -15.56 -11.86
CA GLU A 139 -6.44 -16.37 -12.93
C GLU A 139 -5.69 -17.69 -13.19
N GLY A 140 -4.45 -17.83 -12.72
CA GLY A 140 -3.60 -18.98 -13.02
C GLY A 140 -3.09 -19.01 -14.46
N THR A 141 -3.18 -17.90 -15.19
CA THR A 141 -2.68 -17.74 -16.57
C THR A 141 -1.18 -18.05 -16.69
N ILE A 142 -0.40 -17.66 -15.67
CA ILE A 142 1.03 -18.04 -15.57
C ILE A 142 1.17 -19.03 -14.41
N CYS A 143 1.38 -20.31 -14.74
CA CYS A 143 1.51 -21.35 -13.74
C CYS A 143 2.75 -21.15 -12.86
N GLY A 144 2.57 -21.23 -11.53
CA GLY A 144 3.67 -21.25 -10.57
C GLY A 144 4.22 -19.88 -10.16
N ILE A 145 3.64 -18.78 -10.64
CA ILE A 145 3.97 -17.43 -10.17
C ILE A 145 3.50 -17.24 -8.71
N ASN A 146 4.34 -16.59 -7.90
CA ASN A 146 4.04 -16.19 -6.52
C ASN A 146 3.67 -14.69 -6.47
N PRO A 147 3.11 -14.18 -5.36
CA PRO A 147 2.64 -12.81 -5.28
C PRO A 147 3.72 -11.70 -5.21
N ASP A 148 5.01 -12.04 -5.28
CA ASP A 148 6.08 -11.04 -5.31
C ASP A 148 6.49 -10.75 -6.75
N GLY A 149 6.13 -9.55 -7.22
CA GLY A 149 6.36 -9.07 -8.58
C GLY A 149 6.94 -7.65 -8.58
N LYS A 150 7.78 -7.36 -9.58
CA LYS A 150 8.35 -6.03 -9.83
C LYS A 150 8.34 -5.76 -11.33
N ALA A 151 8.08 -4.51 -11.70
CA ALA A 151 8.19 -4.03 -13.07
C ALA A 151 9.01 -2.74 -13.14
N GLN A 152 9.71 -2.56 -14.25
CA GLN A 152 10.46 -1.36 -14.59
C GLN A 152 10.27 -1.09 -16.08
N VAL A 153 9.96 0.16 -16.41
CA VAL A 153 9.76 0.60 -17.80
C VAL A 153 10.63 1.81 -18.07
N SER A 154 11.44 1.73 -19.13
CA SER A 154 12.21 2.85 -19.66
C SER A 154 11.53 3.38 -20.91
N VAL A 155 11.25 4.67 -20.94
CA VAL A 155 10.59 5.35 -22.06
C VAL A 155 11.54 6.42 -22.59
N ARG A 156 11.74 6.43 -23.91
CA ARG A 156 12.42 7.52 -24.60
C ARG A 156 11.44 8.65 -24.82
N TYR A 157 11.84 9.84 -24.40
CA TYR A 157 11.16 11.10 -24.69
C TYR A 157 11.83 11.78 -25.88
N ASP A 158 11.05 12.47 -26.69
CA ASP A 158 11.60 13.33 -27.75
C ASP A 158 12.09 14.68 -27.21
N ASP A 159 12.65 15.51 -28.09
CA ASP A 159 13.20 16.83 -27.73
C ASP A 159 12.15 17.81 -27.19
N THR A 160 10.85 17.52 -27.40
CA THR A 160 9.74 18.32 -26.87
C THR A 160 9.28 17.87 -25.49
N GLY A 161 9.87 16.79 -24.96
CA GLY A 161 9.43 16.16 -23.72
C GLY A 161 8.18 15.30 -23.87
N THR A 162 7.86 14.86 -25.08
CA THR A 162 6.73 13.94 -25.33
C THR A 162 7.22 12.50 -25.31
N PRO A 163 6.51 11.56 -24.63
CA PRO A 163 6.88 10.15 -24.67
C PRO A 163 6.79 9.58 -26.09
N ALA A 164 7.89 9.06 -26.62
CA ALA A 164 7.98 8.57 -27.99
C ALA A 164 7.93 7.04 -28.10
N THR A 165 8.67 6.31 -27.26
CA THR A 165 8.76 4.84 -27.35
C THR A 165 9.14 4.20 -26.02
N ALA A 166 8.51 3.08 -25.66
CA ALA A 166 9.00 2.23 -24.58
C ALA A 166 10.21 1.41 -25.06
N GLU A 167 11.40 1.71 -24.54
CA GLU A 167 12.65 1.07 -24.96
C GLU A 167 12.93 -0.24 -24.24
N THR A 168 12.57 -0.31 -22.96
CA THR A 168 12.82 -1.49 -22.15
C THR A 168 11.67 -1.71 -21.20
N VAL A 169 11.12 -2.92 -21.22
CA VAL A 169 10.11 -3.39 -20.26
C VAL A 169 10.71 -4.58 -19.53
N GLY A 170 11.10 -4.37 -18.29
CA GLY A 170 11.60 -5.41 -17.39
C GLY A 170 10.53 -5.80 -16.38
N SER A 171 10.31 -7.10 -16.20
CA SER A 171 9.53 -7.61 -15.06
C SER A 171 10.24 -8.79 -14.42
N ARG A 172 10.06 -8.94 -13.11
CA ARG A 172 10.58 -10.07 -12.34
C ARG A 172 9.50 -10.51 -11.38
N CYS A 173 9.21 -11.81 -11.36
CA CYS A 173 8.30 -12.41 -10.40
C CYS A 173 8.95 -13.59 -9.70
N SER A 174 8.63 -13.77 -8.43
CA SER A 174 8.96 -14.98 -7.71
C SER A 174 8.17 -16.14 -8.29
N MET A 175 8.84 -17.28 -8.48
CA MET A 175 8.20 -18.53 -8.90
C MET A 175 8.32 -19.57 -7.80
N ARG A 176 7.33 -20.45 -7.69
CA ARG A 176 7.46 -21.68 -6.91
C ARG A 176 8.65 -22.45 -7.46
N ARG A 177 9.54 -22.93 -6.59
CA ARG A 177 10.60 -23.87 -7.02
C ARG A 177 9.92 -24.99 -7.80
N ALA A 178 10.31 -25.16 -9.06
CA ALA A 178 9.84 -26.26 -9.87
C ALA A 178 10.19 -27.56 -9.15
N ARG A 179 9.21 -28.19 -8.49
CA ARG A 179 9.23 -29.64 -8.40
C ARG A 179 9.03 -30.08 -9.83
N ILE A 180 10.03 -30.74 -10.41
CA ILE A 180 9.95 -31.34 -11.75
C ILE A 180 8.77 -32.30 -11.72
N TRP A 181 7.61 -31.80 -12.13
CA TRP A 181 6.39 -32.52 -12.45
C TRP A 181 5.87 -31.83 -13.70
N PRO A 182 5.77 -32.52 -14.84
CA PRO A 182 5.47 -31.88 -16.10
C PRO A 182 4.03 -31.39 -16.04
N CYS A 183 3.83 -30.09 -15.89
CA CYS A 183 2.56 -29.44 -16.20
C CYS A 183 2.45 -29.31 -17.73
N TRP A 184 2.51 -30.43 -18.44
CA TRP A 184 2.07 -30.55 -19.82
C TRP A 184 0.63 -31.04 -19.79
N SER A 185 -0.30 -30.13 -19.47
CA SER A 185 -1.68 -30.23 -19.93
C SER A 185 -2.39 -28.88 -19.77
N VAL A 186 -1.88 -27.87 -20.49
CA VAL A 186 -2.77 -26.82 -20.96
C VAL A 186 -3.72 -27.49 -21.95
N ARG A 187 -4.91 -27.89 -21.47
CA ARG A 187 -6.03 -28.14 -22.37
C ARG A 187 -6.41 -26.77 -22.93
N CYS A 188 -6.05 -26.51 -24.18
CA CYS A 188 -6.82 -25.60 -25.01
C CYS A 188 -8.26 -26.12 -25.02
N ALA A 189 -9.13 -25.48 -24.24
CA ALA A 189 -10.56 -25.55 -24.49
C ALA A 189 -10.86 -24.61 -25.66
N ARG A 190 -11.61 -25.14 -26.62
CA ARG A 190 -12.08 -24.47 -27.84
C ARG A 190 -12.99 -23.30 -27.53
#